data_AF-A0AAU9WUF2-F1
#
_entry.id   AF-A0AAU9WUF2-F1
#
_cell.length_a   1.000
_cell.length_b   1.000
_cell.length_c   1.000
_cell.angle_alpha   90.00
_cell.angle_beta   90.00
_cell.angle_gamma   90.00
#
_symmetry.space_group_name_H-M   'P 1'
#
loop_
_entity.id
_entity.type
_entity.pdbx_description
1 polymer ?
#
loop_
_entity_poly.entity_id
_entity_poly.type
_entity_poly.pdbx_seq_one_letter_code
_entity_poly.pdbx_strand_id
1 'polypeptide(L)'
;MFSTDGGKSDPVRLFKLWLSKRPGGMKNTGPLYLSIINRPKSADVWYTKVRMGQNTIGNLMKSMASCLKTNKKLTNHSMRKTLVSKVKKSGQPRNVICEITGHARESSLDDCD
;
A
#
# COMPACT_ATOMS: atom_id res chain seq x y z
N MET A 1 6.56 -14.83 -4.17
CA MET A 1 7.56 -13.83 -3.74
C MET A 1 7.35 -12.56 -4.54
N PHE A 2 7.40 -11.39 -3.91
CA PHE A 2 7.33 -10.11 -4.63
C PHE A 2 8.55 -9.98 -5.55
N SER A 3 8.35 -9.62 -6.82
CA SER A 3 9.39 -9.62 -7.86
C SER A 3 10.70 -8.98 -7.37
N THR A 4 11.78 -9.77 -7.39
CA THR A 4 13.12 -9.43 -6.88
C THR A 4 14.11 -9.13 -7.99
N ASP A 5 13.63 -8.77 -9.19
CA ASP A 5 14.48 -8.45 -10.34
C ASP A 5 15.24 -7.12 -10.17
N GLY A 6 14.99 -6.39 -9.06
CA GLY A 6 15.58 -5.09 -8.79
C GLY A 6 15.10 -3.98 -9.73
N GLY A 7 14.07 -4.27 -10.54
CA GLY A 7 13.55 -3.40 -11.57
C GLY A 7 12.84 -2.16 -11.04
N LYS A 8 12.33 -1.32 -11.97
CA LYS A 8 11.57 -0.11 -11.61
C LYS A 8 10.26 -0.41 -10.88
N SER A 9 9.73 -1.62 -11.04
CA SER A 9 8.49 -2.09 -10.42
C SER A 9 8.70 -3.02 -9.23
N ASP A 10 9.95 -3.18 -8.77
CA ASP A 10 10.28 -3.95 -7.57
C ASP A 10 9.69 -3.25 -6.33
N PRO A 11 8.71 -3.87 -5.64
CA PRO A 11 8.08 -3.26 -4.48
C PRO A 11 9.02 -3.14 -3.28
N VAL A 12 10.03 -4.01 -3.13
CA VAL A 12 11.04 -3.91 -2.05
C VAL A 12 11.91 -2.68 -2.30
N ARG A 13 12.34 -2.47 -3.55
CA ARG A 13 13.12 -1.28 -3.93
C ARG A 13 12.32 0.00 -3.73
N LEU A 14 11.07 0.02 -4.17
CA LEU A 14 10.17 1.16 -3.98
C LEU A 14 9.92 1.45 -2.50
N PHE A 15 9.76 0.42 -1.67
CA PHE A 15 9.58 0.57 -0.23
C PHE A 15 10.84 1.11 0.46
N LYS A 16 12.03 0.61 0.09
CA LYS A 16 13.32 1.15 0.59
C LYS A 16 13.53 2.62 0.19
N LEU A 17 13.21 2.96 -1.07
CA LEU A 17 13.22 4.36 -1.53
C LEU A 17 12.25 5.20 -0.69
N TRP A 18 11.04 4.72 -0.50
CA TRP A 18 10.03 5.39 0.32
C TRP A 18 10.54 5.65 1.76
N LEU A 19 11.15 4.66 2.43
CA LEU A 19 11.76 4.81 3.75
C LEU A 19 12.87 5.88 3.76
N SER A 20 13.72 5.91 2.72
CA SER A 20 14.81 6.89 2.63
C SER A 20 14.33 8.33 2.54
N LYS A 21 13.12 8.55 1.98
CA LYS A 21 12.52 9.86 1.77
C LYS A 21 11.66 10.36 2.95
N ARG A 22 11.59 9.58 4.03
CA ARG A 22 10.95 9.99 5.29
C ARG A 22 11.83 10.98 6.06
N PRO A 23 11.24 11.87 6.88
CA PRO A 23 11.99 12.81 7.72
C PRO A 23 13.03 12.14 8.62
N GLY A 24 14.09 12.88 8.95
CA GLY A 24 15.06 12.47 9.96
C GLY A 24 14.39 12.11 11.29
N GLY A 25 14.82 11.00 11.89
CA GLY A 25 14.23 10.43 13.11
C GLY A 25 12.95 9.60 12.90
N MET A 26 12.41 9.53 11.68
CA MET A 26 11.21 8.75 11.34
C MET A 26 11.42 7.79 10.17
N LYS A 27 12.67 7.45 9.82
CA LYS A 27 12.94 6.52 8.72
C LYS A 27 12.38 5.12 9.03
N ASN A 28 12.63 4.62 10.24
CA ASN A 28 12.28 3.27 10.66
C ASN A 28 11.23 3.23 11.79
N THR A 29 10.63 4.36 12.14
CA THR A 29 9.72 4.49 13.30
C THR A 29 8.47 5.30 12.93
N GLY A 30 7.48 5.33 13.81
CA GLY A 30 6.26 6.13 13.65
C GLY A 30 5.25 5.57 12.64
N PRO A 31 4.19 6.34 12.32
CA PRO A 31 3.12 5.90 11.42
C PRO A 31 3.63 5.57 10.03
N LEU A 32 3.11 4.48 9.44
CA LEU A 32 3.46 4.09 8.08
C LEU A 32 3.14 5.21 7.09
N TYR A 33 1.93 5.73 7.04
CA TYR A 33 1.60 6.82 6.12
C TYR A 33 1.80 8.19 6.77
N LEU A 34 2.71 8.97 6.18
CA LEU A 34 2.99 10.36 6.55
C LEU A 34 2.42 11.31 5.50
N SER A 35 1.96 12.48 5.93
CA SER A 35 1.41 13.51 5.04
C SER A 35 2.46 14.03 4.05
N ILE A 36 2.05 14.26 2.80
CA ILE A 36 2.93 14.67 1.71
C ILE A 36 3.26 16.17 1.83
N ILE A 37 4.51 16.54 1.52
CA ILE A 37 4.87 17.94 1.33
C ILE A 37 4.53 18.32 -0.11
N ASN A 38 3.52 19.18 -0.32
CA ASN A 38 3.06 19.54 -1.68
C ASN A 38 4.14 20.26 -2.52
N ARG A 39 5.12 20.90 -1.89
CA ARG A 39 6.25 21.59 -2.54
C ARG A 39 7.51 21.39 -1.71
N PRO A 40 8.17 20.23 -1.82
CA PRO A 40 9.35 19.94 -1.01
C PRO A 40 10.49 20.87 -1.40
N LYS A 41 11.15 21.45 -0.38
CA LYS A 41 12.33 22.31 -0.59
C LYS A 41 13.60 21.50 -0.91
N SER A 42 13.59 20.20 -0.64
CA SER A 42 14.69 19.27 -0.90
C SER A 42 14.15 18.01 -1.57
N ALA A 43 14.91 17.44 -2.50
CA ALA A 43 14.59 16.18 -3.16
C ALA A 43 14.68 14.97 -2.21
N ASP A 44 15.25 15.13 -1.01
CA ASP A 44 15.49 14.05 -0.06
C ASP A 44 14.39 13.81 0.96
N VAL A 45 13.50 14.78 1.19
CA VAL A 45 12.40 14.62 2.16
C VAL A 45 11.08 14.92 1.49
N TRP A 46 10.23 13.90 1.36
CA TRP A 46 8.94 14.00 0.66
C TRP A 46 7.75 14.18 1.61
N TYR A 47 7.92 13.86 2.88
CA TYR A 47 6.82 13.78 3.85
C TYR A 47 7.04 14.70 5.04
N THR A 48 5.95 15.13 5.67
CA THR A 48 5.98 15.80 6.98
C THR A 48 6.03 14.76 8.10
N LYS A 49 6.27 15.20 9.34
CA LYS A 49 6.23 14.32 10.53
C LYS A 49 4.80 14.02 11.04
N VAL A 50 3.78 14.33 10.24
CA VAL A 50 2.37 14.20 10.62
C VAL A 50 1.77 12.96 9.95
N ARG A 51 0.96 12.20 10.70
CA ARG A 51 0.21 11.06 10.17
C ARG A 51 -0.73 11.49 9.04
N MET A 52 -0.81 10.71 7.98
CA MET A 52 -1.79 10.94 6.92
C MET A 52 -3.20 10.59 7.41
N GLY A 53 -4.19 11.40 7.05
CA GLY A 53 -5.59 11.18 7.43
C GLY A 53 -6.22 9.99 6.70
N GLN A 54 -7.13 9.28 7.38
CA GLN A 54 -7.82 8.11 6.84
C GLN A 54 -8.56 8.42 5.52
N ASN A 55 -9.20 9.57 5.41
CA ASN A 55 -9.90 9.98 4.18
C ASN A 55 -8.94 10.17 3.01
N THR A 56 -7.74 10.69 3.26
CA THR A 56 -6.70 10.86 2.24
C THR A 56 -6.19 9.49 1.77
N ILE A 57 -5.89 8.59 2.71
CA ILE A 57 -5.46 7.22 2.40
C ILE A 57 -6.55 6.48 1.61
N GLY A 58 -7.80 6.57 2.05
CA GLY A 58 -8.95 5.92 1.42
C GLY A 58 -9.19 6.40 -0.02
N ASN A 59 -8.90 7.66 -0.31
CA ASN A 59 -9.07 8.24 -1.65
C ASN A 59 -7.84 8.05 -2.57
N LEU A 60 -6.67 7.65 -2.04
CA LEU A 60 -5.44 7.57 -2.82
C LEU A 60 -5.56 6.65 -4.05
N MET A 61 -6.10 5.44 -3.88
CA MET A 61 -6.30 4.51 -5.00
C MET A 61 -7.31 5.02 -6.00
N LYS A 62 -8.38 5.68 -5.54
CA LYS A 62 -9.38 6.29 -6.42
C LYS A 62 -8.74 7.36 -7.30
N SER A 63 -7.90 8.23 -6.72
CA SER A 63 -7.14 9.24 -7.46
C SER A 63 -6.17 8.60 -8.45
N MET A 64 -5.38 7.59 -8.04
CA MET A 64 -4.45 6.92 -8.96
C MET A 64 -5.17 6.19 -10.10
N ALA A 65 -6.27 5.50 -9.80
CA ALA A 65 -7.10 4.83 -10.79
C ALA A 65 -7.68 5.81 -11.82
N SER A 66 -8.06 7.02 -11.41
CA SER A 66 -8.56 8.05 -12.33
C SER A 66 -7.52 8.51 -13.35
N CYS A 67 -6.23 8.36 -13.05
CA CYS A 67 -5.13 8.67 -13.97
C CYS A 67 -4.80 7.52 -14.93
N LEU A 68 -5.35 6.32 -14.70
CA LEU A 68 -5.12 5.15 -15.54
C LEU A 68 -6.16 5.12 -16.67
N LYS A 69 -5.72 4.93 -17.91
CA LYS A 69 -6.61 4.65 -19.04
C LYS A 69 -7.07 3.20 -19.00
N THR A 70 -8.00 2.88 -18.11
CA THR A 70 -8.59 1.55 -17.99
C THR A 70 -10.11 1.61 -18.01
N ASN A 71 -10.73 0.64 -18.70
CA ASN A 71 -12.19 0.49 -18.73
C ASN A 71 -12.73 -0.17 -17.45
N LYS A 72 -11.85 -0.61 -16.53
CA LYS A 72 -12.24 -1.27 -15.29
C LYS A 72 -12.25 -0.27 -14.13
N LYS A 73 -13.33 -0.29 -13.33
CA LYS A 73 -13.41 0.49 -12.09
C LYS A 73 -12.49 -0.11 -11.03
N LEU A 74 -11.28 0.43 -10.91
CA LEU A 74 -10.34 0.04 -9.86
C LEU A 74 -10.69 0.77 -8.56
N THR A 75 -10.90 0.00 -7.50
CA THR A 75 -11.19 0.52 -6.16
C THR A 75 -10.28 -0.14 -5.13
N ASN A 76 -10.28 0.36 -3.89
CA ASN A 76 -9.59 -0.31 -2.77
C ASN A 76 -10.00 -1.78 -2.63
N HIS A 77 -11.26 -2.12 -2.93
CA HIS A 77 -11.74 -3.49 -2.89
C HIS A 77 -11.05 -4.38 -3.93
N SER A 78 -10.81 -3.89 -5.15
CA SER A 78 -10.08 -4.62 -6.21
C SER A 78 -8.65 -4.98 -5.77
N MET A 79 -7.98 -4.04 -5.08
CA MET A 79 -6.64 -4.26 -4.52
C MET A 79 -6.67 -5.28 -3.36
N ARG A 80 -7.65 -5.17 -2.46
CA ARG A 80 -7.83 -6.13 -1.35
C ARG A 80 -8.06 -7.55 -1.88
N LYS A 81 -8.93 -7.74 -2.89
CA LYS A 81 -9.13 -9.04 -3.54
C LYS A 81 -7.80 -9.58 -4.08
N THR A 82 -7.09 -8.78 -4.87
CA THR A 82 -5.78 -9.17 -5.45
C THR A 82 -4.77 -9.57 -4.37
N LEU A 83 -4.73 -8.85 -3.25
CA LEU A 83 -3.89 -9.19 -2.10
C LEU A 83 -4.30 -10.55 -1.51
N VAL A 84 -5.58 -10.76 -1.21
CA VAL A 84 -6.10 -12.02 -0.67
C VAL A 84 -5.74 -13.19 -1.60
N SER A 85 -6.05 -13.11 -2.90
CA SER A 85 -5.78 -14.21 -3.82
C SER A 85 -4.28 -14.54 -3.91
N LYS A 86 -3.40 -13.54 -3.84
CA LYS A 86 -1.94 -13.74 -3.83
C LYS A 86 -1.45 -14.38 -2.53
N VAL A 87 -1.94 -13.91 -1.40
CA VAL A 87 -1.53 -14.43 -0.09
C VAL A 87 -2.05 -15.87 0.11
N LYS A 88 -3.28 -16.17 -0.33
CA LYS A 88 -3.80 -17.54 -0.43
C LYS A 88 -2.88 -18.43 -1.26
N LYS A 89 -2.50 -17.99 -2.47
CA LYS A 89 -1.56 -18.72 -3.36
C LYS A 89 -0.18 -18.96 -2.75
N SER A 90 0.23 -18.16 -1.77
CA SER A 90 1.49 -18.37 -1.04
C SER A 90 1.38 -19.37 0.12
N GLY A 91 0.21 -19.98 0.35
CA GLY A 91 0.00 -20.99 1.38
C GLY A 91 -0.14 -20.42 2.80
N GLN A 92 -0.42 -19.12 2.94
CA GLN A 92 -0.59 -18.52 4.26
C GLN A 92 -1.92 -18.96 4.91
N PRO A 93 -1.96 -19.17 6.24
CA PRO A 93 -3.17 -19.53 6.96
C PRO A 93 -4.29 -18.49 6.81
N ARG A 94 -5.54 -18.95 6.71
CA ARG A 94 -6.71 -18.08 6.49
C ARG A 94 -6.90 -17.05 7.60
N ASN A 95 -6.70 -17.43 8.86
CA ASN A 95 -6.76 -16.52 10.00
C ASN A 95 -5.77 -15.35 9.88
N VAL A 96 -4.53 -15.62 9.43
CA VAL A 96 -3.51 -14.59 9.21
C VAL A 96 -3.93 -13.66 8.07
N ILE A 97 -4.52 -14.21 7.00
CA ILE A 97 -5.04 -13.39 5.89
C ILE A 97 -6.16 -12.48 6.39
N CYS A 98 -7.11 -13.00 7.17
CA CYS A 98 -8.21 -12.22 7.75
C CYS A 98 -7.69 -11.06 8.60
N GLU A 99 -6.72 -11.31 9.47
CA GLU A 99 -6.09 -10.30 10.31
C GLU A 99 -5.47 -9.16 9.49
N ILE A 100 -4.65 -9.50 8.48
CA ILE A 100 -3.96 -8.51 7.63
C ILE A 100 -4.96 -7.72 6.76
N THR A 101 -6.03 -8.37 6.31
CA THR A 101 -6.97 -7.79 5.33
C THR A 101 -8.22 -7.17 5.95
N GLY A 102 -8.41 -7.35 7.26
CA GLY A 102 -9.53 -6.83 8.03
C GLY A 102 -10.86 -7.56 7.78
N HIS A 103 -10.83 -8.85 7.43
CA HIS A 103 -12.06 -9.65 7.32
C HIS A 103 -12.45 -10.20 8.69
N ALA A 104 -13.74 -10.08 9.03
CA ALA A 104 -14.26 -10.56 10.31
C ALA A 104 -14.36 -12.10 10.39
N ARG A 105 -14.44 -12.79 9.25
CA ARG A 105 -14.62 -14.24 9.16
C ARG A 105 -13.78 -14.80 8.03
N GLU A 106 -13.32 -16.04 8.19
CA GLU A 106 -12.56 -16.72 7.16
C GLU A 106 -13.38 -16.99 5.90
N SER A 107 -14.67 -17.31 6.02
CA SER A 107 -15.55 -17.54 4.86
C SER A 107 -15.68 -16.34 3.94
N SER A 108 -15.52 -15.11 4.46
CA SER A 108 -15.51 -13.89 3.65
C SER A 108 -14.33 -13.79 2.69
N LEU A 109 -13.30 -14.64 2.85
CA LEU A 109 -12.19 -14.71 1.90
C LEU A 109 -12.59 -15.38 0.58
N ASP A 110 -13.65 -16.18 0.54
CA ASP A 110 -14.07 -16.90 -0.67
C ASP A 110 -14.68 -15.93 -1.70
N ASP A 111 -15.21 -14.79 -1.26
CA ASP A 111 -15.62 -13.68 -2.13
C ASP A 111 -14.45 -13.01 -2.85
N CYS A 112 -13.20 -13.30 -2.45
CA CYS A 112 -11.98 -12.69 -3.02
C CYS A 112 -11.29 -13.55 -4.09
N ASP A 113 -11.91 -14.67 -4.49
CA ASP A 113 -11.41 -15.54 -5.55
C ASP A 113 -11.81 -15.07 -6.96
#